data_AF-A0A4R6FF32-F1
#
_entry.id   AF-A0A4R6FF32-F1
#
_cell.length_a   1.000
_cell.length_b   1.000
_cell.length_c   1.000
_cell.angle_alpha   90.00
_cell.angle_beta   90.00
_cell.angle_gamma   90.00
#
_symmetry.space_group_name_H-M   'P 1'
#
loop_
_entity.id
_entity.type
_entity.pdbx_description
1 polymer ?
#
loop_
_entity_poly.entity_id
_entity_poly.type
_entity_poly.pdbx_seq_one_letter_code
_entity_poly.pdbx_strand_id
1 'polypeptide(L)'
;MTKTKKGAGFPSPDLVRAVLKGHSALGLAFAALLYLVCLTGTIAVFAGEFQRWENPGAEHMETMSADAVQAAYRAAMDRTHGPVEHVLIIMPSEDRPWPTLRVDGENGTQTTWIADSAGRITGQIRESWTKFLTRLHINLHLPQSWGIFIVGLTGVALLSSLISGLLAHPRIFRDAFHLRLGGSRRLQEADLHNRIGVWALPFHFTVSLTGALLGLSSIIIGAIGLAVFQGDTAKVYAIFTPPHPTEDARPAPPLDLRPLFASVAAWAPEGRISYLVVEHPAEMGGAAMFEVEDGSSRLASADSYAFDRQGKLYHEQKAAENNVGQQILGSLGLLHFGWFGGGAIRIAYALLGLGLTYLAAGGVNIWLARRRDKGRPAPGWERVWTATVWGQPVALTCAAFTALFTPLVVPLIWTWGIISIAVLGAAALLPPATLSRFGRAITGALLIVLALAHPAFLGMGDSMALIVDGALGLLGLGFLTTVVGQVPMVRKALQPV
;
A
#
# COMPACT_ATOMS: atom_id res chain seq x y z
N MET A 1 58.20 -20.59 -15.76
CA MET A 1 57.34 -19.98 -14.73
C MET A 1 56.30 -19.08 -15.40
N THR A 2 55.14 -19.64 -15.69
CA THR A 2 53.97 -18.92 -16.22
C THR A 2 53.43 -18.00 -15.12
N LYS A 3 53.47 -16.69 -15.36
CA LYS A 3 52.80 -15.70 -14.50
C LYS A 3 51.29 -15.98 -14.57
N THR A 4 50.76 -16.65 -13.56
CA THR A 4 49.32 -16.68 -13.29
C THR A 4 48.86 -15.23 -13.15
N LYS A 5 48.16 -14.69 -14.16
CA LYS A 5 47.39 -13.46 -14.03
C LYS A 5 46.48 -13.65 -12.83
N LYS A 6 46.72 -12.92 -11.73
CA LYS A 6 45.73 -12.76 -10.67
C LYS A 6 44.44 -12.35 -11.37
N GLY A 7 43.44 -13.23 -11.37
CA GLY A 7 42.12 -12.92 -11.90
C GLY A 7 41.68 -11.59 -11.26
N ALA A 8 41.26 -10.63 -12.09
CA ALA A 8 40.69 -9.40 -11.59
C ALA A 8 39.56 -9.81 -10.62
N GLY A 9 39.71 -9.49 -9.33
CA GLY A 9 38.74 -9.88 -8.32
C GLY A 9 37.34 -9.44 -8.76
N PHE A 10 36.38 -10.36 -8.72
CA PHE A 10 35.01 -10.05 -9.05
C PHE A 10 34.39 -9.24 -7.89
N PRO A 11 33.64 -8.15 -8.15
CA PRO A 11 33.38 -7.54 -9.46
C PRO A 11 34.52 -6.64 -9.97
N SER A 12 34.72 -6.60 -11.29
CA SER A 12 35.77 -5.79 -11.91
C SER A 12 35.53 -4.29 -11.72
N PRO A 13 36.58 -3.44 -11.69
CA PRO A 13 36.43 -1.99 -11.51
C PRO A 13 35.53 -1.32 -12.57
N ASP A 14 35.56 -1.82 -13.82
CA ASP A 14 34.73 -1.30 -14.91
C ASP A 14 33.26 -1.68 -14.73
N LEU A 15 32.99 -2.91 -14.28
CA LEU A 15 31.64 -3.36 -13.93
C LEU A 15 31.08 -2.51 -12.79
N VAL A 16 31.84 -2.30 -11.73
CA VAL A 16 31.43 -1.44 -10.59
C VAL A 16 31.11 -0.02 -11.07
N ARG A 17 31.93 0.56 -11.95
CA ARG A 17 31.69 1.90 -12.51
C ARG A 17 30.42 1.96 -13.37
N ALA A 18 30.20 0.96 -14.22
CA ALA A 18 29.02 0.87 -15.09
C ALA A 18 27.74 0.71 -14.26
N VAL A 19 27.76 -0.19 -13.27
CA VAL A 19 26.63 -0.45 -12.36
C VAL A 19 26.32 0.79 -11.51
N LEU A 20 27.32 1.49 -10.97
CA LEU A 20 27.10 2.74 -10.22
C LEU A 20 26.47 3.84 -11.09
N LYS A 21 26.87 3.93 -12.36
CA LYS A 21 26.27 4.85 -13.32
C LYS A 21 24.81 4.49 -13.58
N GLY A 22 24.51 3.20 -13.77
CA GLY A 22 23.15 2.69 -13.94
C GLY A 22 22.26 2.97 -12.72
N HIS A 23 22.74 2.62 -11.52
CA HIS A 23 22.08 2.89 -10.24
C HIS A 23 21.72 4.38 -10.10
N SER A 24 22.69 5.26 -10.32
CA SER A 24 22.47 6.72 -10.21
C SER A 24 21.50 7.24 -11.26
N ALA A 25 21.53 6.70 -12.48
CA ALA A 25 20.66 7.13 -13.57
C ALA A 25 19.21 6.68 -13.37
N LEU A 26 19.00 5.41 -13.01
CA LEU A 26 17.68 4.85 -12.70
C LEU A 26 17.05 5.55 -11.50
N GLY A 27 17.83 5.68 -10.41
CA GLY A 27 17.37 6.36 -9.19
C GLY A 27 16.95 7.80 -9.46
N LEU A 28 17.68 8.54 -10.30
CA LEU A 28 17.33 9.92 -10.64
C LEU A 28 16.12 10.00 -11.59
N ALA A 29 16.02 9.10 -12.57
CA ALA A 29 14.92 9.08 -13.54
C ALA A 29 13.57 8.81 -12.86
N PHE A 30 13.54 7.95 -11.84
CA PHE A 30 12.33 7.58 -11.11
C PHE A 30 12.20 8.26 -9.74
N ALA A 31 13.10 9.18 -9.37
CA ALA A 31 13.23 9.67 -7.98
C ALA A 31 11.92 10.21 -7.38
N ALA A 32 11.19 11.06 -8.11
CA ALA A 32 9.95 11.66 -7.62
C ALA A 32 8.84 10.62 -7.46
N LEU A 33 8.74 9.67 -8.41
CA LEU A 33 7.78 8.56 -8.34
C LEU A 33 8.13 7.60 -7.20
N LEU A 34 9.39 7.19 -7.08
CA LEU A 34 9.86 6.36 -5.98
C LEU A 34 9.57 7.00 -4.63
N TYR A 35 9.89 8.29 -4.48
CA TYR A 35 9.61 9.02 -3.24
C TYR A 35 8.11 9.02 -2.92
N LEU A 36 7.25 9.35 -3.89
CA LEU A 36 5.79 9.41 -3.69
C LEU A 36 5.20 8.03 -3.38
N VAL A 37 5.57 7.00 -4.14
CA VAL A 37 5.08 5.63 -3.95
C VAL A 37 5.56 5.05 -2.62
N CYS A 38 6.82 5.28 -2.23
CA CYS A 38 7.34 4.82 -0.94
C CYS A 38 6.66 5.55 0.23
N LEU A 39 6.47 6.87 0.13
CA LEU A 39 5.78 7.66 1.16
C LEU A 39 4.34 7.20 1.34
N THR A 40 3.58 7.12 0.24
CA THR A 40 2.17 6.71 0.27
C THR A 40 2.02 5.25 0.70
N GLY A 41 2.91 4.36 0.26
CA GLY A 41 2.93 2.95 0.68
C GLY A 41 3.21 2.79 2.17
N THR A 42 4.15 3.58 2.70
CA THR A 42 4.47 3.60 4.14
C THR A 42 3.25 3.98 4.98
N ILE A 43 2.45 4.95 4.51
CA ILE A 43 1.22 5.36 5.20
C ILE A 43 0.12 4.30 4.99
N ALA A 44 0.03 3.71 3.80
CA ALA A 44 -1.00 2.73 3.44
C ALA A 44 -0.89 1.39 4.19
N VAL A 45 0.24 1.09 4.84
CA VAL A 45 0.36 -0.03 5.78
C VAL A 45 -0.76 0.00 6.83
N PHE A 46 -1.18 1.20 7.25
CA PHE A 46 -2.23 1.43 8.24
C PHE A 46 -3.64 1.61 7.63
N ALA A 47 -3.89 1.11 6.42
CA ALA A 47 -5.18 1.29 5.74
C ALA A 47 -6.36 0.74 6.57
N GLY A 48 -6.18 -0.35 7.32
CA GLY A 48 -7.22 -0.89 8.22
C GLY A 48 -7.53 0.07 9.37
N GLU A 49 -6.49 0.60 10.02
CA GLU A 49 -6.62 1.61 11.07
C GLU A 49 -7.25 2.90 10.55
N PHE A 50 -6.93 3.31 9.32
CA PHE A 50 -7.59 4.45 8.69
C PHE A 50 -9.06 4.20 8.35
N GLN A 51 -9.45 2.98 7.96
CA GLN A 51 -10.87 2.65 7.82
C GLN A 51 -11.62 2.76 9.15
N ARG A 52 -10.97 2.37 10.25
CA ARG A 52 -11.53 2.56 11.60
C ARG A 52 -11.62 4.01 12.01
N TRP A 53 -10.57 4.78 11.69
CA TRP A 53 -10.56 6.22 11.83
C TRP A 53 -11.65 6.89 11.00
N GLU A 54 -11.97 6.42 9.79
CA GLU A 54 -13.04 7.02 8.97
C GLU A 54 -14.46 6.64 9.44
N ASN A 55 -14.63 5.55 10.19
CA ASN A 55 -15.91 4.99 10.64
C ASN A 55 -15.95 4.68 12.15
N PRO A 56 -15.68 5.65 13.04
CA PRO A 56 -15.57 5.37 14.47
C PRO A 56 -16.90 5.02 15.15
N GLY A 57 -18.03 5.16 14.45
CA GLY A 57 -19.38 4.80 14.93
C GLY A 57 -19.87 3.42 14.47
N ALA A 58 -19.07 2.65 13.73
CA ALA A 58 -19.45 1.31 13.31
C ALA A 58 -19.47 0.34 14.51
N GLU A 59 -20.43 -0.59 14.53
CA GLU A 59 -20.56 -1.58 15.59
C GLU A 59 -19.42 -2.60 15.51
N HIS A 60 -18.75 -2.84 16.63
CA HIS A 60 -17.70 -3.85 16.73
C HIS A 60 -18.25 -5.24 16.99
N MET A 61 -17.81 -6.19 16.17
CA MET A 61 -18.09 -7.62 16.32
C MET A 61 -16.93 -8.45 15.78
N GLU A 62 -16.73 -9.63 16.34
CA GLU A 62 -15.72 -10.59 15.88
C GLU A 62 -16.29 -11.64 14.94
N THR A 63 -17.59 -11.93 15.08
CA THR A 63 -18.28 -12.95 14.29
C THR A 63 -19.68 -12.47 13.92
N MET A 64 -20.25 -13.08 12.89
CA MET A 64 -21.58 -12.77 12.39
C MET A 64 -22.26 -14.08 11.99
N SER A 65 -23.52 -14.26 12.39
CA SER A 65 -24.27 -15.48 12.05
C SER A 65 -24.62 -15.54 10.56
N ALA A 66 -24.78 -16.74 10.01
CA ALA A 66 -25.19 -16.93 8.62
C ALA A 66 -26.53 -16.24 8.29
N ASP A 67 -27.47 -16.21 9.25
CA ASP A 67 -28.74 -15.51 9.11
C ASP A 67 -28.57 -14.00 9.03
N ALA A 68 -27.69 -13.43 9.87
CA ALA A 68 -27.38 -12.00 9.83
C ALA A 68 -26.67 -11.65 8.52
N VAL A 69 -25.71 -12.46 8.05
CA VAL A 69 -25.05 -12.25 6.75
C VAL A 69 -26.07 -12.27 5.62
N GLN A 70 -26.98 -13.26 5.61
CA GLN A 70 -28.05 -13.35 4.61
C GLN A 70 -28.97 -12.13 4.63
N ALA A 71 -29.32 -11.64 5.83
CA ALA A 71 -30.15 -10.44 5.99
C ALA A 71 -29.44 -9.19 5.45
N ALA A 72 -28.16 -8.99 5.80
CA ALA A 72 -27.35 -7.89 5.31
C ALA A 72 -27.19 -7.94 3.79
N TYR A 73 -26.91 -9.12 3.25
CA TYR A 73 -26.75 -9.36 1.82
C TYR A 73 -28.03 -9.00 1.04
N ARG A 74 -29.20 -9.49 1.47
CA ARG A 74 -30.48 -9.11 0.86
C ARG A 74 -30.71 -7.61 0.95
N ALA A 75 -30.52 -7.04 2.15
CA ALA A 75 -30.74 -5.62 2.38
C ALA A 75 -29.78 -4.72 1.58
N ALA A 76 -28.56 -5.19 1.26
CA ALA A 76 -27.63 -4.48 0.40
C ALA A 76 -28.06 -4.54 -1.07
N MET A 77 -28.52 -5.70 -1.54
CA MET A 77 -29.04 -5.85 -2.90
C MET A 77 -30.31 -5.04 -3.14
N ASP A 78 -31.24 -5.03 -2.18
CA ASP A 78 -32.49 -4.27 -2.28
C ASP A 78 -32.25 -2.75 -2.36
N ARG A 79 -31.08 -2.28 -1.92
CA ARG A 79 -30.66 -0.87 -2.02
C ARG A 79 -29.97 -0.53 -3.35
N THR A 80 -29.62 -1.53 -4.15
CA THR A 80 -28.97 -1.34 -5.45
C THR A 80 -30.01 -1.23 -6.54
N HIS A 81 -29.86 -0.21 -7.40
CA HIS A 81 -30.75 0.00 -8.53
C HIS A 81 -30.21 -0.72 -9.77
N GLY A 82 -30.90 -1.77 -10.19
CA GLY A 82 -30.57 -2.55 -11.39
C GLY A 82 -29.91 -3.90 -11.08
N PRO A 83 -29.51 -4.64 -12.13
CA PRO A 83 -28.85 -5.93 -11.99
C PRO A 83 -27.54 -5.82 -11.21
N VAL A 84 -27.30 -6.82 -10.35
CA VAL A 84 -26.07 -6.95 -9.56
C VAL A 84 -25.20 -8.01 -10.21
N GLU A 85 -23.96 -7.65 -10.52
CA GLU A 85 -22.96 -8.55 -11.11
C GLU A 85 -22.31 -9.40 -10.02
N HIS A 86 -21.80 -8.75 -8.96
CA HIS A 86 -21.22 -9.46 -7.83
C HIS A 86 -21.40 -8.72 -6.50
N VAL A 87 -21.41 -9.49 -5.41
CA VAL A 87 -21.38 -8.98 -4.04
C VAL A 87 -20.18 -9.56 -3.31
N LEU A 88 -19.22 -8.70 -2.94
CA LEU A 88 -18.12 -9.06 -2.03
C LEU A 88 -18.54 -8.76 -0.59
N ILE A 89 -18.62 -9.80 0.22
CA ILE A 89 -18.94 -9.72 1.66
C ILE A 89 -17.66 -10.02 2.43
N ILE A 90 -17.07 -9.00 3.06
CA ILE A 90 -15.92 -9.16 3.95
C ILE A 90 -16.47 -9.39 5.36
N MET A 91 -16.05 -10.49 5.99
CA MET A 91 -16.48 -10.85 7.33
C MET A 91 -15.72 -10.03 8.38
N PRO A 92 -16.30 -9.85 9.59
CA PRO A 92 -15.61 -9.18 10.68
C PRO A 92 -14.30 -9.87 11.06
N SER A 93 -13.30 -9.08 11.43
CA SER A 93 -11.99 -9.51 11.92
C SER A 93 -11.42 -8.52 12.93
N GLU A 94 -10.32 -8.86 13.60
CA GLU A 94 -9.65 -7.95 14.54
C GLU A 94 -9.27 -6.59 13.89
N ASP A 95 -8.80 -6.63 12.63
CA ASP A 95 -8.40 -5.44 11.88
C ASP A 95 -9.58 -4.69 11.26
N ARG A 96 -10.68 -5.39 10.97
CA ARG A 96 -11.94 -4.84 10.45
C ARG A 96 -13.10 -5.39 11.26
N PRO A 97 -13.41 -4.80 12.42
CA PRO A 97 -14.37 -5.34 13.38
C PRO A 97 -15.85 -5.18 12.99
N TRP A 98 -16.16 -5.12 11.69
CA TRP A 98 -17.52 -5.09 11.15
C TRP A 98 -17.57 -5.70 9.76
N PRO A 99 -18.73 -6.23 9.34
CA PRO A 99 -18.90 -6.74 8.00
C PRO A 99 -19.04 -5.59 6.99
N THR A 100 -18.50 -5.80 5.79
CA THR A 100 -18.75 -4.88 4.67
C THR A 100 -19.30 -5.63 3.47
N LEU A 101 -20.33 -5.08 2.85
CA LEU A 101 -20.97 -5.61 1.66
C LEU A 101 -20.75 -4.66 0.49
N ARG A 102 -19.79 -4.99 -0.36
CA ARG A 102 -19.54 -4.27 -1.61
C ARG A 102 -20.41 -4.89 -2.69
N VAL A 103 -21.34 -4.10 -3.21
CA VAL A 103 -22.24 -4.48 -4.30
C VAL A 103 -21.75 -3.77 -5.56
N ASP A 104 -21.43 -4.55 -6.58
CA ASP A 104 -21.05 -4.08 -7.91
C ASP A 104 -22.21 -4.37 -8.88
N GLY A 105 -22.80 -3.31 -9.43
CA GLY A 105 -23.87 -3.39 -10.42
C GLY A 105 -23.32 -3.44 -11.85
N GLU A 106 -24.07 -4.06 -12.76
CA GLU A 106 -23.68 -4.17 -14.19
C GLU A 106 -23.51 -2.82 -14.89
N ASN A 107 -24.14 -1.78 -14.34
CA ASN A 107 -24.00 -0.39 -14.80
C ASN A 107 -22.67 0.27 -14.35
N GLY A 108 -21.77 -0.47 -13.72
CA GLY A 108 -20.51 0.00 -13.16
C GLY A 108 -20.64 0.76 -11.84
N THR A 109 -21.83 0.75 -11.22
CA THR A 109 -21.99 1.33 -9.87
C THR A 109 -21.39 0.39 -8.83
N GLN A 110 -20.62 0.97 -7.91
CA GLN A 110 -19.99 0.25 -6.81
C GLN A 110 -20.36 0.94 -5.51
N THR A 111 -21.05 0.21 -4.62
CA THR A 111 -21.42 0.73 -3.30
C THR A 111 -21.02 -0.26 -2.21
N THR A 112 -20.36 0.23 -1.16
CA THR A 112 -19.98 -0.59 -0.02
C THR A 112 -20.80 -0.18 1.21
N TRP A 113 -21.47 -1.15 1.81
CA TRP A 113 -22.34 -0.99 2.98
C TRP A 113 -21.71 -1.59 4.23
N ILE A 114 -22.01 -1.04 5.40
CA ILE A 114 -21.72 -1.62 6.71
C ILE A 114 -23.01 -2.21 7.27
N ALA A 115 -22.92 -3.39 7.89
CA ALA A 115 -24.04 -4.01 8.60
C ALA A 115 -23.76 -4.16 10.10
N ASP A 116 -24.82 -4.20 10.92
CA ASP A 116 -24.74 -4.56 12.33
C ASP A 116 -24.80 -6.08 12.56
N SER A 117 -24.65 -6.51 13.81
CA SER A 117 -24.68 -7.93 14.20
C SER A 117 -26.01 -8.63 13.91
N ALA A 118 -27.10 -7.88 13.70
CA ALA A 118 -28.41 -8.40 13.31
C ALA A 118 -28.61 -8.44 11.78
N GLY A 119 -27.63 -7.99 10.99
CA GLY A 119 -27.71 -7.96 9.54
C GLY A 119 -28.45 -6.75 8.97
N ARG A 120 -28.67 -5.69 9.76
CA ARG A 120 -29.26 -4.44 9.27
C ARG A 120 -28.14 -3.55 8.73
N ILE A 121 -28.34 -2.99 7.54
CA ILE A 121 -27.41 -2.01 6.98
C ILE A 121 -27.50 -0.70 7.77
N THR A 122 -26.40 -0.29 8.37
CA THR A 122 -26.29 0.93 9.20
C THR A 122 -25.90 2.16 8.38
N GLY A 123 -25.25 1.97 7.24
CA GLY A 123 -24.88 3.05 6.34
C GLY A 123 -23.90 2.61 5.25
N GLN A 124 -23.53 3.55 4.39
CA GLN A 124 -22.40 3.36 3.47
C GLN A 124 -21.08 3.53 4.23
N ILE A 125 -20.08 2.74 3.90
CA ILE A 125 -18.75 2.92 4.47
C ILE A 125 -18.16 4.26 4.04
N ARG A 126 -17.56 4.96 5.00
CA ARG A 126 -16.74 6.13 4.75
C ARG A 126 -15.30 5.66 4.54
N GLU A 127 -14.78 5.78 3.33
CA GLU A 127 -13.43 5.31 3.02
C GLU A 127 -12.72 6.22 2.01
N SER A 128 -13.11 7.49 1.99
CA SER A 128 -12.58 8.52 1.10
C SER A 128 -11.05 8.68 1.21
N TRP A 129 -10.52 8.77 2.43
CA TRP A 129 -9.09 8.90 2.70
C TRP A 129 -8.35 7.62 2.38
N THR A 130 -8.86 6.47 2.86
CA THR A 130 -8.24 5.18 2.60
C THR A 130 -8.22 4.86 1.10
N LYS A 131 -9.32 5.09 0.37
CA LYS A 131 -9.38 4.94 -1.09
C LYS A 131 -8.49 5.94 -1.82
N PHE A 132 -8.42 7.19 -1.36
CA PHE A 132 -7.52 8.19 -1.92
C PHE A 132 -6.06 7.71 -1.81
N LEU A 133 -5.62 7.42 -0.60
CA LEU A 133 -4.25 7.03 -0.30
C LEU A 133 -3.84 5.76 -1.06
N THR A 134 -4.67 4.72 -1.00
CA THR A 134 -4.39 3.44 -1.68
C THR A 134 -4.37 3.60 -3.20
N ARG A 135 -5.31 4.33 -3.80
CA ARG A 135 -5.29 4.62 -5.24
C ARG A 135 -4.06 5.44 -5.64
N LEU A 136 -3.70 6.46 -4.88
CA LEU A 136 -2.48 7.22 -5.13
C LEU A 136 -1.24 6.31 -5.13
N HIS A 137 -1.16 5.34 -4.21
CA HIS A 137 -0.04 4.39 -4.16
C HIS A 137 -0.04 3.40 -5.33
N ILE A 138 -1.16 2.76 -5.63
CA ILE A 138 -1.22 1.65 -6.61
C ILE A 138 -1.36 2.12 -8.06
N ASN A 139 -1.92 3.31 -8.31
CA ASN A 139 -2.15 3.80 -9.67
C ASN A 139 -1.98 5.31 -9.85
N LEU A 140 -1.47 6.05 -8.86
CA LEU A 140 -1.22 7.49 -8.93
C LEU A 140 -2.47 8.34 -9.26
N HIS A 141 -3.68 7.80 -9.03
CA HIS A 141 -4.94 8.37 -9.52
C HIS A 141 -5.03 8.54 -11.05
N LEU A 142 -4.18 7.85 -11.79
CA LEU A 142 -4.28 7.73 -13.25
C LEU A 142 -5.32 6.66 -13.61
N PRO A 143 -5.77 6.60 -14.88
CA PRO A 143 -6.56 5.47 -15.36
C PRO A 143 -5.89 4.14 -14.99
N GLN A 144 -6.67 3.23 -14.42
CA GLN A 144 -6.16 2.07 -13.67
C GLN A 144 -5.08 1.29 -14.42
N SER A 145 -5.30 0.97 -15.70
CA SER A 145 -4.35 0.21 -16.53
C SER A 145 -3.01 0.92 -16.73
N TRP A 146 -3.01 2.25 -16.83
CA TRP A 146 -1.78 3.04 -17.00
C TRP A 146 -1.07 3.24 -15.66
N GLY A 147 -1.83 3.62 -14.63
CA GLY A 147 -1.27 3.89 -13.31
C GLY A 147 -0.60 2.68 -12.69
N ILE A 148 -1.27 1.53 -12.72
CA ILE A 148 -0.71 0.28 -12.15
C ILE A 148 0.56 -0.15 -12.87
N PHE A 149 0.61 0.03 -14.19
CA PHE A 149 1.79 -0.25 -14.99
C PHE A 149 2.98 0.65 -14.62
N ILE A 150 2.76 1.96 -14.49
CA ILE A 150 3.80 2.92 -14.11
C ILE A 150 4.34 2.63 -12.70
N VAL A 151 3.45 2.31 -11.75
CA VAL A 151 3.84 1.93 -10.39
C VAL A 151 4.61 0.60 -10.39
N GLY A 152 4.16 -0.39 -11.16
CA GLY A 152 4.87 -1.66 -11.36
C GLY A 152 6.27 -1.47 -11.94
N LEU A 153 6.42 -0.62 -12.97
CA LEU A 153 7.72 -0.26 -13.54
C LEU A 153 8.61 0.48 -12.52
N THR A 154 8.02 1.31 -11.66
CA THR A 154 8.71 1.95 -10.55
C THR A 154 9.23 0.91 -9.56
N GLY A 155 8.46 -0.15 -9.29
CA GLY A 155 8.91 -1.32 -8.52
C GLY A 155 10.10 -2.03 -9.17
N VAL A 156 10.07 -2.26 -10.49
CA VAL A 156 11.21 -2.83 -11.24
C VAL A 156 12.43 -1.92 -11.19
N ALA A 157 12.26 -0.62 -11.32
CA ALA A 157 13.35 0.35 -11.22
C ALA A 157 13.98 0.35 -9.82
N LEU A 158 13.18 0.22 -8.76
CA LEU A 158 13.67 0.07 -7.39
C LEU A 158 14.44 -1.24 -7.21
N LEU A 159 13.88 -2.36 -7.64
CA LEU A 159 14.52 -3.67 -7.56
C LEU A 159 15.87 -3.68 -8.30
N SER A 160 15.90 -3.10 -9.51
CA SER A 160 17.13 -2.92 -10.30
C SER A 160 18.14 -2.02 -9.58
N SER A 161 17.68 -0.98 -8.89
CA SER A 161 18.51 -0.09 -8.09
C SER A 161 19.11 -0.80 -6.87
N LEU A 162 18.36 -1.69 -6.21
CA LEU A 162 18.87 -2.52 -5.10
C LEU A 162 19.94 -3.50 -5.57
N ILE A 163 19.68 -4.24 -6.66
CA ILE A 163 20.64 -5.20 -7.24
C ILE A 163 21.92 -4.47 -7.67
N SER A 164 21.78 -3.33 -8.35
CA SER A 164 22.94 -2.53 -8.77
C SER A 164 23.69 -1.93 -7.57
N GLY A 165 23.00 -1.50 -6.52
CA GLY A 165 23.65 -1.02 -5.28
C GLY A 165 24.50 -2.10 -4.60
N LEU A 166 24.00 -3.34 -4.55
CA LEU A 166 24.71 -4.48 -3.99
C LEU A 166 25.97 -4.84 -4.80
N LEU A 167 25.83 -4.88 -6.14
CA LEU A 167 26.95 -5.16 -7.05
C LEU A 167 28.01 -4.06 -7.04
N ALA A 168 27.62 -2.81 -6.80
CA ALA A 168 28.52 -1.67 -6.72
C ALA A 168 29.42 -1.67 -5.48
N HIS A 169 29.00 -2.34 -4.40
CA HIS A 169 29.70 -2.34 -3.13
C HIS A 169 29.97 -3.79 -2.66
N PRO A 170 30.97 -4.49 -3.20
CA PRO A 170 31.24 -5.89 -2.84
C PRO A 170 31.65 -6.11 -1.38
N ARG A 171 31.97 -5.04 -0.64
CA ARG A 171 32.27 -5.08 0.81
C ARG A 171 31.14 -4.48 1.66
N ILE A 172 29.96 -4.24 1.07
CA ILE A 172 28.89 -3.47 1.71
C ILE A 172 28.47 -4.06 3.06
N PHE A 173 28.41 -5.40 3.19
CA PHE A 173 28.06 -6.06 4.44
C PHE A 173 29.10 -5.87 5.54
N ARG A 174 30.39 -5.84 5.18
CA ARG A 174 31.49 -5.61 6.14
C ARG A 174 31.52 -4.16 6.58
N ASP A 175 31.29 -3.24 5.65
CA ASP A 175 31.42 -1.81 5.91
C ASP A 175 30.12 -1.22 6.53
N ALA A 176 28.97 -1.89 6.41
CA ALA A 176 27.66 -1.46 6.95
C ALA A 176 27.63 -1.29 8.48
N PHE A 177 28.52 -1.97 9.21
CA PHE A 177 28.59 -1.89 10.67
C PHE A 177 29.55 -0.80 11.20
N HIS A 178 30.29 -0.11 10.33
CA HIS A 178 31.29 0.88 10.75
C HIS A 178 30.77 2.32 10.72
N LEU A 179 29.95 2.69 11.74
CA LEU A 179 29.63 4.06 12.24
C LEU A 179 30.56 5.27 11.92
N ARG A 180 30.64 5.85 10.71
CA ARG A 180 31.53 7.03 10.51
C ARG A 180 30.79 8.33 10.83
N LEU A 181 30.73 8.69 12.12
CA LEU A 181 30.27 9.99 12.58
C LEU A 181 31.40 11.02 12.43
N GLY A 182 31.30 11.90 11.42
CA GLY A 182 32.26 12.97 11.14
C GLY A 182 32.51 13.19 9.64
N GLY A 183 32.91 14.41 9.26
CA GLY A 183 33.15 14.78 7.86
C GLY A 183 32.01 15.57 7.20
N SER A 184 32.07 15.79 5.89
CA SER A 184 31.10 16.63 5.18
C SER A 184 29.69 16.02 5.19
N ARG A 185 28.64 16.87 5.18
CA ARG A 185 27.24 16.42 5.16
C ARG A 185 26.96 15.39 4.05
N ARG A 186 27.60 15.55 2.89
CA ARG A 186 27.51 14.60 1.77
C ARG A 186 27.97 13.19 2.15
N LEU A 187 29.07 13.06 2.90
CA LEU A 187 29.61 11.77 3.33
C LEU A 187 28.66 11.10 4.31
N GLN A 188 28.07 11.86 5.23
CA GLN A 188 27.09 11.35 6.20
C GLN A 188 25.82 10.85 5.50
N GLU A 189 25.27 11.61 4.54
CA GLU A 189 24.09 11.21 3.78
C GLU A 189 24.34 9.95 2.94
N ALA A 190 25.51 9.85 2.31
CA ALA A 190 25.90 8.66 1.54
C ALA A 190 26.11 7.42 2.43
N ASP A 191 26.70 7.62 3.60
CA ASP A 191 26.91 6.57 4.59
C ASP A 191 25.57 6.06 5.15
N LEU A 192 24.65 6.97 5.48
CA LEU A 192 23.29 6.62 5.92
C LEU A 192 22.48 5.93 4.81
N HIS A 193 22.57 6.41 3.57
CA HIS A 193 21.93 5.79 2.41
C HIS A 193 22.40 4.35 2.21
N ASN A 194 23.71 4.11 2.30
CA ASN A 194 24.26 2.76 2.17
C ASN A 194 23.82 1.85 3.32
N ARG A 195 23.82 2.32 4.57
CA ARG A 195 23.44 1.49 5.73
C ARG A 195 21.97 1.11 5.72
N ILE A 196 21.08 2.07 5.54
CA ILE A 196 19.63 1.81 5.51
C ILE A 196 19.34 0.84 4.36
N GLY A 197 19.97 1.04 3.19
CA GLY A 197 19.82 0.12 2.06
C GLY A 197 20.29 -1.30 2.32
N VAL A 198 21.25 -1.52 3.24
CA VAL A 198 21.75 -2.86 3.59
C VAL A 198 20.95 -3.48 4.73
N TRP A 199 20.72 -2.74 5.81
CA TRP A 199 20.03 -3.26 7.01
C TRP A 199 18.59 -3.64 6.71
N ALA A 200 17.91 -2.86 5.86
CA ALA A 200 16.55 -3.13 5.44
C ALA A 200 16.47 -3.87 4.08
N LEU A 201 17.59 -4.40 3.56
CA LEU A 201 17.64 -5.03 2.25
C LEU A 201 16.62 -6.16 2.04
N PRO A 202 16.42 -7.11 2.98
CA PRO A 202 15.43 -8.17 2.79
C PRO A 202 14.02 -7.61 2.60
N PHE A 203 13.65 -6.62 3.40
CA PHE A 203 12.38 -5.93 3.28
C PHE A 203 12.28 -5.14 1.97
N HIS A 204 13.27 -4.31 1.63
CA HIS A 204 13.27 -3.51 0.40
C HIS A 204 13.19 -4.38 -0.85
N PHE A 205 13.88 -5.51 -0.86
CA PHE A 205 13.80 -6.50 -1.93
C PHE A 205 12.40 -7.08 -2.03
N THR A 206 11.83 -7.55 -0.92
CA THR A 206 10.48 -8.14 -0.89
C THR A 206 9.42 -7.15 -1.37
N VAL A 207 9.37 -5.92 -0.82
CA VAL A 207 8.34 -4.94 -1.20
C VAL A 207 8.49 -4.45 -2.64
N SER A 208 9.72 -4.30 -3.14
CA SER A 208 9.95 -3.90 -4.55
C SER A 208 9.62 -5.03 -5.53
N LEU A 209 9.95 -6.28 -5.20
CA LEU A 209 9.61 -7.44 -6.01
C LEU A 209 8.09 -7.68 -6.03
N THR A 210 7.45 -7.74 -4.87
CA THR A 210 6.00 -7.92 -4.77
C THR A 210 5.24 -6.77 -5.45
N GLY A 211 5.67 -5.52 -5.24
CA GLY A 211 5.07 -4.35 -5.90
C GLY A 211 5.23 -4.38 -7.43
N ALA A 212 6.38 -4.82 -7.94
CA ALA A 212 6.59 -5.01 -9.37
C ALA A 212 5.69 -6.12 -9.94
N LEU A 213 5.58 -7.26 -9.25
CA LEU A 213 4.74 -8.39 -9.66
C LEU A 213 3.25 -8.01 -9.67
N LEU A 214 2.76 -7.36 -8.62
CA LEU A 214 1.39 -6.87 -8.53
C LEU A 214 1.10 -5.82 -9.61
N GLY A 215 2.01 -4.85 -9.78
CA GLY A 215 1.87 -3.76 -10.73
C GLY A 215 1.94 -4.17 -12.21
N LEU A 216 2.66 -5.25 -12.51
CA LEU A 216 2.85 -5.77 -13.88
C LEU A 216 2.05 -7.05 -14.15
N SER A 217 1.16 -7.45 -13.25
CA SER A 217 0.39 -8.70 -13.32
C SER A 217 -0.28 -8.93 -14.68
N SER A 218 -1.01 -7.95 -15.23
CA SER A 218 -1.65 -8.09 -16.54
C SER A 218 -0.66 -8.33 -17.69
N ILE A 219 0.52 -7.71 -17.64
CA ILE A 219 1.57 -7.90 -18.66
C ILE A 219 2.22 -9.27 -18.49
N ILE A 220 2.47 -9.69 -17.25
CA ILE A 220 3.00 -11.02 -16.94
C ILE A 220 2.04 -12.10 -17.45
N ILE A 221 0.73 -11.96 -17.16
CA ILE A 221 -0.32 -12.86 -17.64
C ILE A 221 -0.36 -12.87 -19.17
N GLY A 222 -0.33 -11.70 -19.82
CA GLY A 222 -0.28 -11.60 -21.27
C GLY A 222 0.95 -12.28 -21.88
N ALA A 223 2.13 -12.10 -21.28
CA ALA A 223 3.38 -12.72 -21.73
C ALA A 223 3.36 -14.25 -21.57
N ILE A 224 2.85 -14.77 -20.45
CA ILE A 224 2.68 -16.22 -20.25
C ILE A 224 1.65 -16.77 -21.25
N GLY A 225 0.53 -16.06 -21.45
CA GLY A 225 -0.48 -16.44 -22.43
C GLY A 225 0.11 -16.59 -23.83
N LEU A 226 0.91 -15.61 -24.26
CA LEU A 226 1.60 -15.65 -25.55
C LEU A 226 2.65 -16.77 -25.63
N ALA A 227 3.48 -16.94 -24.59
CA ALA A 227 4.61 -17.86 -24.60
C ALA A 227 4.20 -19.33 -24.42
N VAL A 228 3.15 -19.60 -23.65
CA VAL A 228 2.76 -20.96 -23.21
C VAL A 228 1.42 -21.39 -23.81
N PHE A 229 0.46 -20.47 -23.93
CA PHE A 229 -0.93 -20.77 -24.31
C PHE A 229 -1.34 -20.20 -25.68
N GLN A 230 -0.38 -19.92 -26.57
CA GLN A 230 -0.64 -19.43 -27.93
C GLN A 230 -1.49 -18.14 -27.98
N GLY A 231 -1.37 -17.29 -26.96
CA GLY A 231 -2.13 -16.04 -26.81
C GLY A 231 -3.41 -16.17 -25.98
N ASP A 232 -3.78 -17.37 -25.54
CA ASP A 232 -4.97 -17.60 -24.72
C ASP A 232 -4.69 -17.25 -23.24
N THR A 233 -5.03 -16.02 -22.87
CA THR A 233 -4.87 -15.53 -21.49
C THR A 233 -5.89 -16.12 -20.52
N ALA A 234 -7.05 -16.60 -21.00
CA ALA A 234 -8.05 -17.22 -20.14
C ALA A 234 -7.52 -18.51 -19.50
N LYS A 235 -6.72 -19.28 -20.24
CA LYS A 235 -6.00 -20.44 -19.69
C LYS A 235 -4.99 -20.09 -18.61
N VAL A 236 -4.39 -18.90 -18.66
CA VAL A 236 -3.50 -18.43 -17.60
C VAL A 236 -4.30 -18.10 -16.35
N TYR A 237 -5.40 -17.37 -16.49
CA TYR A 237 -6.31 -17.07 -15.37
C TYR A 237 -6.87 -18.35 -14.72
N ALA A 238 -7.22 -19.36 -15.51
CA ALA A 238 -7.75 -20.64 -15.02
C ALA A 238 -6.75 -21.44 -14.15
N ILE A 239 -5.47 -21.09 -14.13
CA ILE A 239 -4.48 -21.69 -13.20
C ILE A 239 -4.64 -21.11 -11.79
N PHE A 240 -5.16 -19.88 -11.68
CA PHE A 240 -5.14 -19.08 -10.46
C PHE A 240 -6.53 -18.76 -9.91
N THR A 241 -7.57 -18.81 -10.76
CA THR A 241 -8.94 -18.49 -10.39
C THR A 241 -9.80 -19.74 -10.51
N PRO A 242 -10.76 -19.95 -9.60
CA PRO A 242 -11.77 -21.00 -9.77
C PRO A 242 -12.47 -20.91 -11.13
N PRO A 243 -13.00 -22.04 -11.64
CA PRO A 243 -13.86 -22.01 -12.81
C PRO A 243 -15.11 -21.16 -12.49
N HIS A 244 -15.51 -20.33 -13.46
CA HIS A 244 -16.77 -19.60 -13.37
C HIS A 244 -17.95 -20.59 -13.29
N PRO A 245 -19.02 -20.22 -12.56
CA PRO A 245 -20.23 -21.02 -12.54
C PRO A 245 -20.85 -21.12 -13.94
N THR A 246 -21.80 -22.04 -14.09
CA THR A 246 -22.48 -22.23 -15.37
C THR A 246 -23.32 -20.99 -15.68
N GLU A 247 -23.05 -20.32 -16.81
CA GLU A 247 -23.81 -19.13 -17.21
C GLU A 247 -25.28 -19.49 -17.47
N ASP A 248 -26.18 -18.89 -16.69
CA ASP A 248 -27.63 -19.02 -16.85
C ASP A 248 -28.32 -17.75 -16.33
N ALA A 249 -28.46 -16.77 -17.23
CA ALA A 249 -29.00 -15.44 -16.93
C ALA A 249 -30.51 -15.39 -16.67
N ARG A 250 -31.18 -16.55 -16.53
CA ARG A 250 -32.60 -16.56 -16.16
C ARG A 250 -32.79 -15.98 -14.77
N PRO A 251 -33.76 -15.06 -14.56
CA PRO A 251 -34.00 -14.48 -13.25
C PRO A 251 -34.32 -15.53 -12.18
N ALA A 252 -33.76 -15.35 -11.00
CA ALA A 252 -34.02 -16.15 -9.82
C ALA A 252 -34.02 -15.28 -8.56
N PRO A 253 -34.66 -15.72 -7.45
CA PRO A 253 -34.54 -15.01 -6.18
C PRO A 253 -33.07 -14.84 -5.76
N PRO A 254 -32.72 -13.84 -4.94
CA PRO A 254 -31.43 -13.77 -4.25
C PRO A 254 -30.90 -15.13 -3.76
N LEU A 255 -29.66 -15.47 -4.11
CA LEU A 255 -29.00 -16.70 -3.63
C LEU A 255 -29.12 -16.83 -2.10
N ASP A 256 -29.48 -18.02 -1.62
CA ASP A 256 -29.54 -18.31 -0.19
C ASP A 256 -28.19 -18.87 0.28
N LEU A 257 -27.48 -18.07 1.07
CA LEU A 257 -26.13 -18.37 1.55
C LEU A 257 -26.15 -19.30 2.77
N ARG A 258 -27.27 -19.38 3.50
CA ARG A 258 -27.35 -20.10 4.78
C ARG A 258 -26.96 -21.59 4.67
N PRO A 259 -27.45 -22.35 3.66
CA PRO A 259 -27.03 -23.74 3.48
C PRO A 259 -25.53 -23.86 3.16
N LEU A 260 -24.95 -22.87 2.46
CA LEU A 260 -23.54 -22.87 2.08
C LEU A 260 -22.65 -22.63 3.29
N PHE A 261 -23.03 -21.71 4.19
CA PHE A 261 -22.36 -21.51 5.48
C PHE A 261 -22.33 -22.80 6.31
N ALA A 262 -23.43 -23.57 6.32
CA ALA A 262 -23.49 -24.85 7.03
C ALA A 262 -22.53 -25.88 6.42
N SER A 263 -22.44 -25.96 5.09
CA SER A 263 -21.49 -26.84 4.40
C SER A 263 -20.04 -26.46 4.71
N VAL A 264 -19.69 -25.17 4.65
CA VAL A 264 -18.34 -24.69 4.96
C VAL A 264 -17.97 -24.98 6.42
N ALA A 265 -18.87 -24.71 7.37
CA ALA A 265 -18.64 -25.00 8.78
C ALA A 265 -18.41 -26.51 9.06
N ALA A 266 -19.01 -27.39 8.27
CA ALA A 266 -18.81 -28.83 8.38
C ALA A 266 -17.45 -29.30 7.83
N TRP A 267 -16.93 -28.64 6.79
CA TRP A 267 -15.66 -29.02 6.15
C TRP A 267 -14.44 -28.34 6.75
N ALA A 268 -14.60 -27.12 7.25
CA ALA A 268 -13.56 -26.32 7.88
C ALA A 268 -13.99 -25.92 9.31
N PRO A 269 -14.13 -26.87 10.25
CA PRO A 269 -14.67 -26.60 11.59
C PRO A 269 -13.80 -25.65 12.43
N GLU A 270 -12.50 -25.59 12.16
CA GLU A 270 -11.55 -24.65 12.78
C GLU A 270 -11.29 -23.41 11.91
N GLY A 271 -11.87 -23.37 10.71
CA GLY A 271 -11.63 -22.33 9.73
C GLY A 271 -12.43 -21.06 10.03
N ARG A 272 -11.83 -19.90 9.73
CA ARG A 272 -12.48 -18.60 9.84
C ARG A 272 -12.79 -18.07 8.45
N ILE A 273 -14.07 -17.89 8.13
CA ILE A 273 -14.48 -17.28 6.87
C ILE A 273 -13.97 -15.83 6.84
N SER A 274 -13.07 -15.51 5.93
CA SER A 274 -12.46 -14.17 5.80
C SER A 274 -13.34 -13.26 4.93
N TYR A 275 -13.80 -13.78 3.79
CA TYR A 275 -14.77 -13.14 2.92
C TYR A 275 -15.49 -14.17 2.07
N LEU A 276 -16.56 -13.74 1.40
CA LEU A 276 -17.20 -14.48 0.34
C LEU A 276 -17.58 -13.55 -0.82
N VAL A 277 -17.56 -14.09 -2.04
CA VAL A 277 -17.99 -13.42 -3.27
C VAL A 277 -19.20 -14.15 -3.79
N VAL A 278 -20.28 -13.42 -4.03
CA VAL A 278 -21.50 -13.93 -4.67
C VAL A 278 -21.57 -13.39 -6.08
N GLU A 279 -21.45 -14.26 -7.08
CA GLU A 279 -21.54 -13.93 -8.51
C GLU A 279 -22.98 -14.11 -9.00
N HIS A 280 -23.45 -13.18 -9.81
CA HIS A 280 -24.78 -13.19 -10.44
C HIS A 280 -25.92 -13.59 -9.46
N PRO A 281 -26.04 -12.89 -8.32
CA PRO A 281 -26.87 -13.30 -7.18
C PRO A 281 -28.36 -13.50 -7.47
N ALA A 282 -28.87 -12.85 -8.51
CA ALA A 282 -30.27 -12.84 -8.93
C ALA A 282 -30.52 -13.69 -10.20
N GLU A 283 -29.57 -14.55 -10.57
CA GLU A 283 -29.65 -15.42 -11.74
C GLU A 283 -29.68 -16.90 -11.34
N MET A 284 -30.15 -17.75 -12.26
CA MET A 284 -30.11 -19.20 -12.10
C MET A 284 -28.68 -19.75 -12.09
N GLY A 285 -27.76 -19.09 -12.79
CA GLY A 285 -26.32 -19.38 -12.81
C GLY A 285 -25.53 -18.81 -11.63
N GLY A 286 -26.20 -18.15 -10.68
CA GLY A 286 -25.54 -17.53 -9.54
C GLY A 286 -24.75 -18.53 -8.68
N ALA A 287 -23.65 -18.06 -8.10
CA ALA A 287 -22.74 -18.87 -7.29
C ALA A 287 -22.14 -18.08 -6.13
N ALA A 288 -21.62 -18.80 -5.14
CA ALA A 288 -20.89 -18.19 -4.04
C ALA A 288 -19.56 -18.90 -3.81
N MET A 289 -18.50 -18.12 -3.68
CA MET A 289 -17.16 -18.56 -3.29
C MET A 289 -16.84 -18.04 -1.91
N PHE A 290 -16.43 -18.94 -1.01
CA PHE A 290 -15.96 -18.65 0.33
C PHE A 290 -14.44 -18.74 0.37
N GLU A 291 -13.81 -17.75 0.98
CA GLU A 291 -12.42 -17.84 1.41
C GLU A 291 -12.36 -18.07 2.92
N VAL A 292 -11.67 -19.12 3.34
CA VAL A 292 -11.63 -19.61 4.72
C VAL A 292 -10.19 -19.70 5.17
N GLU A 293 -9.79 -18.88 6.15
CA GLU A 293 -8.48 -19.01 6.77
C GLU A 293 -8.43 -20.30 7.60
N ASP A 294 -7.45 -21.16 7.34
CA ASP A 294 -7.27 -22.47 7.99
C ASP A 294 -6.73 -22.39 9.43
N GLY A 295 -6.62 -21.17 10.00
CA GLY A 295 -6.07 -20.90 11.32
C GLY A 295 -4.54 -21.04 11.43
N SER A 296 -3.84 -21.41 10.36
CA SER A 296 -2.39 -21.54 10.34
C SER A 296 -1.70 -20.18 10.24
N SER A 297 -0.46 -20.11 10.74
CA SER A 297 0.39 -18.92 10.62
C SER A 297 1.06 -18.78 9.24
N ARG A 298 0.58 -19.50 8.23
CA ARG A 298 1.15 -19.46 6.88
C ARG A 298 0.71 -18.19 6.16
N LEU A 299 1.57 -17.67 5.28
CA LEU A 299 1.24 -16.49 4.47
C LEU A 299 0.22 -16.77 3.35
N ALA A 300 0.06 -18.04 2.98
CA ALA A 300 -0.96 -18.51 2.05
C ALA A 300 -1.73 -19.63 2.76
N SER A 301 -2.67 -19.23 3.62
CA SER A 301 -3.40 -20.07 4.58
C SER A 301 -4.90 -20.15 4.28
N ALA A 302 -5.35 -19.60 3.16
CA ALA A 302 -6.75 -19.56 2.81
C ALA A 302 -7.16 -20.74 1.92
N ASP A 303 -8.15 -21.49 2.38
CA ASP A 303 -8.90 -22.47 1.61
C ASP A 303 -10.02 -21.75 0.82
N SER A 304 -10.34 -22.25 -0.37
CA SER A 304 -11.41 -21.72 -1.22
C SER A 304 -12.45 -22.79 -1.52
N TYR A 305 -13.73 -22.45 -1.31
CA TYR A 305 -14.87 -23.33 -1.58
C TYR A 305 -15.90 -22.59 -2.43
N ALA A 306 -16.21 -23.10 -3.63
CA ALA A 306 -17.22 -22.49 -4.51
C ALA A 306 -18.41 -23.42 -4.75
N PHE A 307 -19.61 -22.84 -4.59
CA PHE A 307 -20.88 -23.54 -4.64
C PHE A 307 -21.78 -22.93 -5.71
N ASP A 308 -22.48 -23.80 -6.43
CA ASP A 308 -23.56 -23.35 -7.32
C ASP A 308 -24.80 -22.95 -6.51
N ARG A 309 -25.80 -22.43 -7.22
CA ARG A 309 -27.08 -22.02 -6.64
C ARG A 309 -27.81 -23.12 -5.87
N GLN A 310 -27.60 -24.39 -6.23
CA GLN A 310 -28.23 -25.54 -5.57
C GLN A 310 -27.43 -26.01 -4.34
N GLY A 311 -26.30 -25.37 -4.05
CA GLY A 311 -25.42 -25.73 -2.94
C GLY A 311 -24.49 -26.90 -3.24
N LYS A 312 -24.34 -27.28 -4.51
CA LYS A 312 -23.35 -28.28 -4.91
C LYS A 312 -21.98 -27.61 -5.02
N LEU A 313 -21.01 -28.19 -4.32
CA LEU A 313 -19.60 -27.82 -4.44
C LEU A 313 -19.09 -28.18 -5.84
N TYR A 314 -18.59 -27.17 -6.56
CA TYR A 314 -17.97 -27.38 -7.87
C TYR A 314 -16.47 -27.04 -7.89
N HIS A 315 -15.97 -26.35 -6.87
CA HIS A 315 -14.55 -26.04 -6.70
C HIS A 315 -14.13 -26.09 -5.24
N GLU A 316 -13.01 -26.76 -4.97
CA GLU A 316 -12.34 -26.80 -3.68
C GLU A 316 -10.83 -26.63 -3.91
N GLN A 317 -10.21 -25.74 -3.15
CA GLN A 317 -8.77 -25.60 -3.10
C GLN A 317 -8.32 -25.44 -1.66
N LYS A 318 -7.45 -26.35 -1.19
CA LYS A 318 -6.87 -26.26 0.14
C LYS A 318 -5.50 -25.63 0.10
N ALA A 319 -5.25 -24.67 0.99
CA ALA A 319 -3.97 -24.02 1.18
C ALA A 319 -2.83 -25.01 1.47
N ALA A 320 -3.14 -26.14 2.13
CA ALA A 320 -2.19 -27.21 2.40
C ALA A 320 -1.69 -27.94 1.14
N GLU A 321 -2.48 -27.92 0.06
CA GLU A 321 -2.22 -28.64 -1.19
C GLU A 321 -1.59 -27.74 -2.25
N ASN A 322 -1.45 -26.43 -1.96
CA ASN A 322 -0.86 -25.47 -2.87
C ASN A 322 0.59 -25.82 -3.22
N ASN A 323 0.89 -25.82 -4.52
CA ASN A 323 2.27 -25.92 -4.99
C ASN A 323 3.07 -24.64 -4.68
N VAL A 324 4.40 -24.69 -4.86
CA VAL A 324 5.29 -23.55 -4.55
C VAL A 324 4.88 -22.26 -5.26
N GLY A 325 4.44 -22.35 -6.52
CA GLY A 325 3.99 -21.18 -7.28
C GLY A 325 2.72 -20.56 -6.70
N GLN A 326 1.74 -21.39 -6.34
CA GLN A 326 0.51 -20.96 -5.68
C GLN A 326 0.79 -20.36 -4.29
N GLN A 327 1.72 -20.92 -3.52
CA GLN A 327 2.12 -20.36 -2.23
C GLN A 327 2.79 -18.99 -2.38
N ILE A 328 3.69 -18.84 -3.36
CA ILE A 328 4.32 -17.54 -3.66
C ILE A 328 3.24 -16.52 -4.03
N LEU A 329 2.34 -16.87 -4.95
CA LEU A 329 1.29 -15.98 -5.42
C LEU A 329 0.34 -15.58 -4.28
N GLY A 330 -0.13 -16.54 -3.49
CA GLY A 330 -0.99 -16.31 -2.33
C GLY A 330 -0.32 -15.44 -1.24
N SER A 331 1.01 -15.51 -1.13
CA SER A 331 1.76 -14.69 -0.16
C SER A 331 2.02 -13.25 -0.62
N LEU A 332 1.90 -12.92 -1.91
CA LEU A 332 2.32 -11.62 -2.45
C LEU A 332 1.60 -10.44 -1.78
N GLY A 333 0.28 -10.55 -1.61
CA GLY A 333 -0.53 -9.51 -0.97
C GLY A 333 -0.09 -9.27 0.47
N LEU A 334 -0.09 -10.32 1.30
CA LEU A 334 0.30 -10.20 2.71
C LEU A 334 1.73 -9.67 2.88
N LEU A 335 2.68 -10.15 2.08
CA LEU A 335 4.07 -9.71 2.12
C LEU A 335 4.25 -8.25 1.71
N HIS A 336 3.49 -7.78 0.71
CA HIS A 336 3.57 -6.40 0.24
C HIS A 336 2.90 -5.43 1.23
N PHE A 337 1.71 -5.79 1.72
CA PHE A 337 0.91 -4.93 2.58
C PHE A 337 1.37 -4.95 4.04
N GLY A 338 2.08 -6.00 4.47
CA GLY A 338 2.47 -6.18 5.87
C GLY A 338 1.30 -6.60 6.77
N TRP A 339 0.27 -7.21 6.18
CA TRP A 339 -0.94 -7.65 6.88
C TRP A 339 -0.78 -9.07 7.43
N PHE A 340 0.31 -9.30 8.16
CA PHE A 340 0.56 -10.54 8.89
C PHE A 340 1.25 -10.19 10.22
N GLY A 341 1.03 -11.00 11.27
CA GLY A 341 1.68 -10.80 12.56
C GLY A 341 1.27 -9.53 13.33
N GLY A 342 0.16 -8.89 12.94
CA GLY A 342 -0.51 -7.83 13.70
C GLY A 342 0.21 -6.48 13.75
N GLY A 343 -0.12 -5.67 14.76
CA GLY A 343 0.33 -4.28 14.90
C GLY A 343 1.85 -4.09 14.93
N ALA A 344 2.59 -5.02 15.55
CA ALA A 344 4.05 -4.93 15.65
C ALA A 344 4.73 -5.01 14.27
N ILE A 345 4.24 -5.89 13.39
CA ILE A 345 4.74 -6.01 12.01
C ILE A 345 4.37 -4.77 11.21
N ARG A 346 3.15 -4.24 11.35
CA ARG A 346 2.76 -2.97 10.69
C ARG A 346 3.67 -1.81 11.08
N ILE A 347 4.02 -1.66 12.36
CA ILE A 347 4.97 -0.65 12.82
C ILE A 347 6.36 -0.88 12.21
N ALA A 348 6.86 -2.12 12.19
CA ALA A 348 8.15 -2.44 11.57
C ALA A 348 8.15 -2.13 10.07
N TYR A 349 7.10 -2.52 9.35
CA TYR A 349 6.87 -2.20 7.94
C TYR A 349 6.87 -0.70 7.68
N ALA A 350 6.19 0.07 8.53
CA ALA A 350 6.17 1.52 8.43
C ALA A 350 7.57 2.13 8.64
N LEU A 351 8.34 1.67 9.64
CA LEU A 351 9.70 2.16 9.87
C LEU A 351 10.67 1.82 8.73
N LEU A 352 10.58 0.59 8.20
CA LEU A 352 11.40 0.16 7.06
C LEU A 352 11.00 0.87 5.76
N GLY A 353 9.70 1.14 5.59
CA GLY A 353 9.13 1.95 4.51
C GLY A 353 9.55 3.43 4.60
N LEU A 354 9.59 4.01 5.80
CA LEU A 354 10.19 5.34 6.03
C LEU A 354 11.69 5.34 5.65
N GLY A 355 12.40 4.26 5.97
CA GLY A 355 13.78 4.04 5.51
C GLY A 355 13.88 4.08 3.98
N LEU A 356 12.99 3.38 3.27
CA LEU A 356 12.94 3.38 1.81
C LEU A 356 12.59 4.77 1.23
N THR A 357 11.65 5.46 1.85
CA THR A 357 11.28 6.86 1.51
C THR A 357 12.47 7.79 1.68
N TYR A 358 13.24 7.62 2.76
CA TYR A 358 14.49 8.34 2.98
C TYR A 358 15.54 8.00 1.92
N LEU A 359 15.69 6.73 1.50
CA LEU A 359 16.63 6.35 0.44
C LEU A 359 16.30 7.02 -0.89
N ALA A 360 15.02 7.03 -1.28
CA ALA A 360 14.54 7.72 -2.48
C ALA A 360 14.83 9.23 -2.41
N ALA A 361 14.55 9.86 -1.25
CA ALA A 361 14.86 11.27 -1.00
C ALA A 361 16.38 11.56 -1.06
N GLY A 362 17.17 10.71 -0.40
CA GLY A 362 18.59 10.84 -0.16
C GLY A 362 19.44 10.64 -1.43
N GLY A 363 19.03 9.76 -2.34
CA GLY A 363 19.73 9.53 -3.61
C GLY A 363 19.89 10.81 -4.42
N VAL A 364 18.82 11.61 -4.54
CA VAL A 364 18.86 12.91 -5.21
C VAL A 364 19.64 13.94 -4.40
N ASN A 365 19.52 13.96 -3.07
CA ASN A 365 20.29 14.87 -2.22
C ASN A 365 21.81 14.66 -2.38
N ILE A 366 22.25 13.40 -2.42
CA ILE A 366 23.65 13.02 -2.66
C ILE A 366 24.07 13.45 -4.07
N TRP A 367 23.22 13.26 -5.08
CA TRP A 367 23.51 13.69 -6.45
C TRP A 367 23.68 15.21 -6.55
N LEU A 368 22.76 15.98 -5.97
CA LEU A 368 22.83 17.45 -5.92
C LEU A 368 24.09 17.93 -5.20
N ALA A 369 24.39 17.36 -4.02
CA ALA A 369 25.59 17.68 -3.26
C ALA A 369 26.88 17.38 -4.05
N ARG A 370 26.95 16.22 -4.71
CA ARG A 370 28.08 15.86 -5.57
C ARG A 370 28.25 16.82 -6.75
N ARG A 371 27.15 17.31 -7.32
CA ARG A 371 27.15 18.26 -8.43
C ARG A 371 27.71 19.63 -7.99
N ARG A 372 27.29 20.08 -6.80
CA ARG A 372 27.81 21.30 -6.16
C ARG A 372 29.31 21.21 -5.88
N ASP A 373 29.76 20.09 -5.30
CA ASP A 373 31.18 19.88 -4.99
C ASP A 373 32.07 19.80 -6.24
N LYS A 374 31.49 19.47 -7.40
CA LYS A 374 32.16 19.49 -8.72
C LYS A 374 32.08 20.86 -9.41
N GLY A 375 31.64 21.91 -8.72
CA GLY A 375 31.50 23.25 -9.29
C GLY A 375 30.37 23.39 -10.30
N ARG A 376 29.38 22.47 -10.32
CA ARG A 376 28.24 22.48 -11.24
C ARG A 376 26.90 22.54 -10.48
N PRO A 377 26.68 23.50 -9.56
CA PRO A 377 25.45 23.55 -8.76
C PRO A 377 24.19 23.60 -9.62
N ALA A 378 23.08 23.09 -9.10
CA ALA A 378 21.80 23.04 -9.79
C ALA A 378 20.67 23.61 -8.91
N PRO A 379 20.71 24.91 -8.58
CA PRO A 379 19.82 25.51 -7.57
C PRO A 379 18.33 25.42 -7.94
N GLY A 380 17.98 25.41 -9.23
CA GLY A 380 16.61 25.14 -9.67
C GLY A 380 16.13 23.75 -9.26
N TRP A 381 16.95 22.73 -9.52
CA TRP A 381 16.64 21.34 -9.13
C TRP A 381 16.63 21.14 -7.63
N GLU A 382 17.50 21.83 -6.87
CA GLU A 382 17.46 21.81 -5.40
C GLU A 382 16.13 22.34 -4.86
N ARG A 383 15.60 23.44 -5.44
CA ARG A 383 14.30 24.01 -5.05
C ARG A 383 13.14 23.08 -5.41
N VAL A 384 13.08 22.60 -6.66
CA VAL A 384 12.04 21.67 -7.10
C VAL A 384 12.04 20.41 -6.25
N TRP A 385 13.21 19.81 -6.02
CA TRP A 385 13.30 18.60 -5.21
C TRP A 385 12.87 18.83 -3.75
N THR A 386 13.29 19.94 -3.16
CA THR A 386 12.87 20.28 -1.79
C THR A 386 11.37 20.52 -1.71
N ALA A 387 10.77 21.17 -2.71
CA ALA A 387 9.33 21.35 -2.82
C ALA A 387 8.60 20.02 -3.00
N THR A 388 9.14 19.07 -3.77
CA THR A 388 8.59 17.72 -3.88
C THR A 388 8.62 17.01 -2.52
N VAL A 389 9.77 16.94 -1.86
CA VAL A 389 9.94 16.20 -0.59
C VAL A 389 9.10 16.78 0.53
N TRP A 390 9.01 18.11 0.66
CA TRP A 390 8.28 18.73 1.76
C TRP A 390 6.86 19.15 1.41
N GLY A 391 6.50 19.20 0.13
CA GLY A 391 5.17 19.51 -0.34
C GLY A 391 4.22 18.31 -0.32
N GLN A 392 4.73 17.08 -0.53
CA GLN A 392 3.87 15.89 -0.51
C GLN A 392 3.26 15.61 0.88
N PRO A 393 4.00 15.68 2.01
CA PRO A 393 3.39 15.59 3.34
C PRO A 393 2.29 16.64 3.56
N VAL A 394 2.51 17.90 3.14
CA VAL A 394 1.49 18.96 3.21
C VAL A 394 0.26 18.60 2.38
N ALA A 395 0.44 18.20 1.12
CA ALA A 395 -0.64 17.86 0.22
C ALA A 395 -1.46 16.66 0.72
N LEU A 396 -0.80 15.63 1.27
CA LEU A 396 -1.44 14.47 1.86
C LEU A 396 -2.23 14.83 3.11
N THR A 397 -1.68 15.64 4.02
CA THR A 397 -2.42 16.07 5.22
C THR A 397 -3.59 16.98 4.86
N CYS A 398 -3.47 17.85 3.85
CA CYS A 398 -4.60 18.62 3.33
C CYS A 398 -5.69 17.70 2.76
N ALA A 399 -5.33 16.66 2.00
CA ALA A 399 -6.30 15.69 1.49
C ALA A 399 -6.98 14.91 2.64
N ALA A 400 -6.23 14.46 3.65
CA ALA A 400 -6.80 13.83 4.86
C ALA A 400 -7.76 14.77 5.59
N PHE A 401 -7.44 16.06 5.65
CA PHE A 401 -8.31 17.07 6.24
C PHE A 401 -9.60 17.27 5.43
N THR A 402 -9.51 17.34 4.09
CA THR A 402 -10.69 17.37 3.21
C THR A 402 -11.57 16.15 3.41
N ALA A 403 -10.97 14.98 3.68
CA ALA A 403 -11.71 13.75 3.97
C ALA A 403 -12.68 13.90 5.15
N LEU A 404 -12.44 14.77 6.14
CA LEU A 404 -13.38 14.98 7.24
C LEU A 404 -14.73 15.55 6.78
N PHE A 405 -14.77 16.25 5.64
CA PHE A 405 -15.94 16.99 5.17
C PHE A 405 -16.69 16.31 4.02
N THR A 406 -16.14 15.24 3.45
CA THR A 406 -16.75 14.57 2.30
C THR A 406 -16.43 13.08 2.29
N PRO A 407 -17.39 12.20 1.91
CA PRO A 407 -17.14 10.78 1.66
C PRO A 407 -16.61 10.51 0.24
N LEU A 408 -16.45 11.56 -0.60
CA LEU A 408 -16.05 11.41 -2.00
C LEU A 408 -14.52 11.49 -2.13
N VAL A 409 -13.93 10.65 -2.97
CA VAL A 409 -12.47 10.67 -3.25
C VAL A 409 -12.06 11.85 -4.13
N VAL A 410 -12.94 12.31 -5.03
CA VAL A 410 -12.61 13.33 -6.04
C VAL A 410 -12.12 14.65 -5.44
N PRO A 411 -12.76 15.22 -4.40
CA PRO A 411 -12.26 16.43 -3.74
C PRO A 411 -10.86 16.26 -3.13
N LEU A 412 -10.50 15.06 -2.64
CA LEU A 412 -9.17 14.78 -2.08
C LEU A 412 -8.10 14.80 -3.17
N ILE A 413 -8.41 14.23 -4.35
CA ILE A 413 -7.53 14.27 -5.53
C ILE A 413 -7.25 15.72 -5.93
N TRP A 414 -8.29 16.56 -6.03
CA TRP A 414 -8.14 17.97 -6.34
C TRP A 414 -7.35 18.72 -5.27
N THR A 415 -7.62 18.47 -3.99
CA THR A 415 -6.88 19.08 -2.88
C THR A 415 -5.39 18.75 -2.99
N TRP A 416 -5.05 17.46 -3.11
CA TRP A 416 -3.67 17.01 -3.23
C TRP A 416 -2.97 17.59 -4.47
N GLY A 417 -3.64 17.61 -5.62
CA GLY A 417 -3.09 18.15 -6.87
C GLY A 417 -2.83 19.65 -6.79
N ILE A 418 -3.80 20.43 -6.30
CA ILE A 418 -3.69 21.90 -6.16
C ILE A 418 -2.56 22.25 -5.20
N ILE A 419 -2.48 21.60 -4.03
CA ILE A 419 -1.43 21.87 -3.06
C ILE A 419 -0.05 21.46 -3.61
N SER A 420 0.05 20.32 -4.29
CA SER A 420 1.29 19.89 -4.94
C SER A 420 1.78 20.91 -5.98
N ILE A 421 0.88 21.40 -6.84
CA ILE A 421 1.19 22.42 -7.85
C ILE A 421 1.58 23.75 -7.18
N ALA A 422 0.85 24.18 -6.14
CA ALA A 422 1.13 25.43 -5.43
C ALA A 422 2.52 25.41 -4.78
N VAL A 423 2.90 24.30 -4.12
CA VAL A 423 4.23 24.16 -3.50
C VAL A 423 5.34 24.08 -4.54
N LEU A 424 5.10 23.40 -5.67
CA LEU A 424 6.05 23.40 -6.81
C LEU A 424 6.19 24.80 -7.43
N GLY A 425 5.09 25.56 -7.56
CA GLY A 425 5.11 26.95 -7.99
C GLY A 425 5.90 27.85 -7.03
N ALA A 426 5.74 27.65 -5.73
CA ALA A 426 6.52 28.35 -4.70
C ALA A 426 8.03 28.07 -4.81
N ALA A 427 8.44 26.93 -5.40
CA ALA A 427 9.84 26.63 -5.67
C ALA A 427 10.51 27.61 -6.65
N ALA A 428 9.72 28.32 -7.47
CA ALA A 428 10.24 29.38 -8.34
C ALA A 428 10.70 30.61 -7.55
N LEU A 429 10.12 30.85 -6.37
CA LEU A 429 10.28 32.08 -5.58
C LEU A 429 11.08 31.86 -4.29
N LEU A 430 10.96 30.69 -3.66
CA LEU A 430 11.49 30.45 -2.32
C LEU A 430 12.77 29.60 -2.36
N PRO A 431 13.74 29.88 -1.46
CA PRO A 431 14.94 29.07 -1.34
C PRO A 431 14.63 27.71 -0.67
N PRO A 432 15.47 26.67 -0.88
CA PRO A 432 15.25 25.33 -0.32
C PRO A 432 15.05 25.32 1.20
N ALA A 433 15.83 26.12 1.95
CA ALA A 433 15.71 26.17 3.40
C ALA A 433 14.32 26.65 3.87
N THR A 434 13.74 27.61 3.17
CA THR A 434 12.41 28.16 3.46
C THR A 434 11.31 27.17 3.08
N LEU A 435 11.38 26.57 1.89
CA LEU A 435 10.46 25.51 1.47
C LEU A 435 10.42 24.35 2.47
N SER A 436 11.60 23.90 2.89
CA SER A 436 11.76 22.81 3.85
C SER A 436 11.20 23.18 5.23
N ARG A 437 11.47 24.39 5.71
CA ARG A 437 10.97 24.88 7.00
C ARG A 437 9.45 25.00 7.00
N PHE A 438 8.87 25.66 5.99
CA PHE A 438 7.43 25.84 5.91
C PHE A 438 6.72 24.51 5.67
N GLY A 439 7.22 23.64 4.80
CA GLY A 439 6.62 22.33 4.59
C GLY A 439 6.54 21.51 5.88
N ARG A 440 7.60 21.48 6.70
CA ARG A 440 7.56 20.84 8.02
C ARG A 440 6.61 21.53 8.99
N ALA A 441 6.65 22.86 9.07
CA ALA A 441 5.80 23.61 9.99
C ALA A 441 4.30 23.43 9.68
N ILE A 442 3.94 23.55 8.39
CA ILE A 442 2.57 23.39 7.91
C ILE A 442 2.10 21.96 8.10
N THR A 443 2.90 20.96 7.71
CA THR A 443 2.57 19.54 7.95
C THR A 443 2.33 19.29 9.44
N GLY A 444 3.23 19.78 10.30
CA GLY A 444 3.14 19.61 11.74
C GLY A 444 1.87 20.22 12.33
N ALA A 445 1.57 21.46 11.97
CA ALA A 445 0.36 22.15 12.41
C ALA A 445 -0.91 21.47 11.90
N LEU A 446 -0.96 21.10 10.61
CA LEU A 446 -2.12 20.43 10.02
C LEU A 446 -2.39 19.06 10.63
N LEU A 447 -1.35 18.29 10.95
CA LEU A 447 -1.52 16.99 11.61
C LEU A 447 -2.11 17.13 13.02
N ILE A 448 -1.67 18.12 13.79
CA ILE A 448 -2.24 18.42 15.11
C ILE A 448 -3.69 18.86 14.97
N VAL A 449 -3.98 19.78 14.05
CA VAL A 449 -5.36 20.25 13.81
C VAL A 449 -6.25 19.12 13.33
N LEU A 450 -5.75 18.22 12.46
CA LEU A 450 -6.46 17.05 11.98
C LEU A 450 -6.84 16.11 13.13
N ALA A 451 -5.87 15.78 14.00
CA ALA A 451 -6.08 14.93 15.17
C ALA A 451 -7.09 15.51 16.17
N LEU A 452 -7.12 16.85 16.33
CA LEU A 452 -8.07 17.51 17.21
C LEU A 452 -9.46 17.68 16.58
N ALA A 453 -9.52 17.84 15.25
CA ALA A 453 -10.76 18.03 14.52
C ALA A 453 -11.53 16.71 14.34
N HIS A 454 -10.82 15.60 14.09
CA HIS A 454 -11.45 14.32 13.76
C HIS A 454 -12.52 13.88 14.78
N PRO A 455 -12.27 13.86 16.11
CA PRO A 455 -13.27 13.50 17.10
C PRO A 455 -14.55 14.34 17.04
N ALA A 456 -14.43 15.62 16.68
CA ALA A 456 -15.54 16.55 16.58
C ALA A 456 -16.39 16.34 15.32
N PHE A 457 -15.79 15.84 14.23
CA PHE A 457 -16.49 15.62 12.95
C PHE A 457 -17.02 14.19 12.79
N LEU A 458 -16.25 13.18 13.20
CA LEU A 458 -16.58 11.76 12.96
C LEU A 458 -16.95 11.01 14.25
N GLY A 459 -16.53 11.50 15.42
CA GLY A 459 -16.83 10.89 16.72
C GLY A 459 -15.67 10.11 17.32
N MET A 460 -15.89 9.62 18.55
CA MET A 460 -14.86 8.97 19.40
C MET A 460 -15.19 7.50 19.74
N GLY A 461 -16.09 6.86 18.98
CA GLY A 461 -16.62 5.53 19.31
C GLY A 461 -15.64 4.36 19.13
N ASP A 462 -14.48 4.61 18.51
CA ASP A 462 -13.48 3.59 18.21
C ASP A 462 -12.12 3.95 18.84
N SER A 463 -11.54 3.00 19.59
CA SER A 463 -10.27 3.19 20.28
C SER A 463 -9.08 3.30 19.34
N MET A 464 -9.09 2.61 18.19
CA MET A 464 -8.06 2.72 17.17
C MET A 464 -8.09 4.08 16.48
N ALA A 465 -9.28 4.65 16.24
CA ALA A 465 -9.41 6.01 15.73
C ALA A 465 -8.70 7.01 16.65
N LEU A 466 -8.89 6.90 17.97
CA LEU A 466 -8.18 7.74 18.96
C LEU A 466 -6.66 7.47 18.98
N ILE A 467 -6.23 6.23 18.77
CA ILE A 467 -4.80 5.90 18.64
C ILE A 467 -4.22 6.56 17.38
N VAL A 468 -4.94 6.55 16.26
CA VAL A 468 -4.55 7.24 15.03
C VAL A 468 -4.45 8.74 15.27
N ASP A 469 -5.42 9.37 15.92
CA ASP A 469 -5.36 10.80 16.27
C ASP A 469 -4.15 11.11 17.16
N GLY A 470 -3.90 10.30 18.19
CA GLY A 470 -2.73 10.43 19.04
C GLY A 470 -1.41 10.34 18.26
N ALA A 471 -1.32 9.38 17.33
CA ALA A 471 -0.15 9.21 16.47
C ALA A 471 0.03 10.41 15.52
N LEU A 472 -1.05 10.91 14.90
CA LEU A 472 -1.02 12.09 14.05
C LEU A 472 -0.56 13.33 14.84
N GLY A 473 -1.08 13.54 16.05
CA GLY A 473 -0.68 14.63 16.93
C GLY A 473 0.80 14.56 17.34
N LEU A 474 1.29 13.38 17.72
CA LEU A 474 2.70 13.15 18.05
C LEU A 474 3.63 13.37 16.85
N LEU A 475 3.25 12.88 15.67
CA LEU A 475 3.99 13.15 14.43
C LEU A 475 4.01 14.65 14.13
N GLY A 476 2.88 15.33 14.33
CA GLY A 476 2.76 16.77 14.14
C GLY A 476 3.70 17.57 15.05
N LEU A 477 3.75 17.22 16.34
CA LEU A 477 4.72 17.76 17.30
C LEU A 477 6.17 17.46 16.85
N GLY A 478 6.44 16.23 16.42
CA GLY A 478 7.72 15.83 15.85
C GLY A 478 8.17 16.77 14.73
N PHE A 479 7.31 17.05 13.75
CA PHE A 479 7.63 18.01 12.68
C PHE A 479 7.92 19.42 13.21
N LEU A 480 7.13 19.93 14.16
CA LEU A 480 7.33 21.27 14.73
C LEU A 480 8.65 21.39 15.51
N THR A 481 9.05 20.37 16.26
CA THR A 481 10.35 20.39 16.99
C THR A 481 11.54 20.52 16.04
N THR A 482 11.50 19.89 14.87
CA THR A 482 12.56 20.02 13.85
C THR A 482 12.66 21.43 13.23
N VAL A 483 11.61 22.24 13.37
CA VAL A 483 11.61 23.65 12.94
C VAL A 483 12.24 24.53 14.03
N VAL A 484 11.85 24.31 15.29
CA VAL A 484 12.36 25.06 16.46
C VAL A 484 13.86 24.81 16.68
N GLY A 485 14.33 23.58 16.51
CA GLY A 485 15.76 23.23 16.62
C GLY A 485 16.67 23.93 15.57
N GLN A 486 16.10 24.54 14.54
CA GLN A 486 16.83 25.33 13.54
C GLN A 486 16.83 26.85 13.83
N VAL A 487 16.23 27.29 14.94
CA VAL A 487 16.29 28.68 15.41
C VAL A 487 17.65 28.93 16.07
N PRO A 488 18.46 29.90 15.60
CA PRO A 488 19.82 30.15 16.10
C PRO A 488 19.91 30.35 17.62
N MET A 489 18.86 30.93 18.23
CA MET A 489 18.76 31.21 19.65
C MET A 489 18.70 29.93 20.50
N VAL A 490 17.95 28.91 20.05
CA VAL A 490 17.84 27.60 20.72
C VAL A 490 19.09 26.76 20.48
N ARG A 491 19.70 26.87 19.30
CA ARG A 491 20.97 26.19 18.98
C ARG A 491 22.14 26.66 19.86
N LYS A 492 22.12 27.92 20.32
CA LYS A 492 23.08 28.44 21.31
C LYS A 492 22.81 27.95 22.73
N ALA A 493 21.55 27.71 23.10
CA ALA A 493 21.18 27.22 24.42
C ALA A 493 21.42 25.72 24.63
N LEU A 494 21.51 24.94 23.54
CA LEU A 494 21.74 23.48 23.57
C LEU A 494 23.19 23.08 23.28
N GLN A 495 24.13 24.03 23.15
CA GLN A 495 25.55 23.70 23.12
C GLN A 495 26.04 23.49 24.56
N PRO A 496 26.59 22.32 24.90
CA PRO A 496 27.26 22.17 26.19
C PRO A 496 28.43 23.14 26.24
N VAL A 497 28.53 23.87 27.37
CA VAL A 497 29.60 24.80 27.71
C VAL A 497 30.95 24.10 27.71
#